data_AF-A0A0L7LGP2-F1
#
_entry.id   AF-A0A0L7LGP2-F1
#
_cell.length_a   1.000
_cell.length_b   1.000
_cell.length_c   1.000
_cell.angle_alpha   90.00
_cell.angle_beta   90.00
_cell.angle_gamma   90.00
#
_symmetry.space_group_name_H-M   'P 1'
#
loop_
_entity.id
_entity.type
_entity.pdbx_description
1 polymer ?
#
loop_
_entity_poly.entity_id
_entity_poly.type
_entity_poly.pdbx_seq_one_letter_code
_entity_poly.pdbx_strand_id
1 'polypeptide(L)'
;MERANYIKNLIMFKRAKDLVEVLNSGWDPNSEGGWPIRLAARYGCCYIVETLIQHGANPHLVSESGASTLQLAVFSGEHWEHDRWAFLLSCCDSSQLADGAAVAIIFNITAALIRILETGRCNAHIPTTLTGNEKRSNSSTNA
;
A
#
# COMPACT_ATOMS: atom_id res chain seq x y z
N MET A 1 26.84 4.92 -2.96
CA MET A 1 26.33 5.70 -1.80
C MET A 1 25.79 7.07 -2.22
N GLU A 2 26.50 7.89 -2.99
CA GLU A 2 26.04 9.24 -3.36
C GLU A 2 24.70 9.24 -4.13
N ARG A 3 24.53 8.34 -5.11
CA ARG A 3 23.30 8.26 -5.90
C ARG A 3 22.07 7.86 -5.07
N ALA A 4 22.22 6.89 -4.16
CA ALA A 4 21.14 6.49 -3.27
C ALA A 4 20.73 7.63 -2.32
N ASN A 5 21.70 8.37 -1.77
CA ASN A 5 21.42 9.54 -0.94
C ASN A 5 20.75 10.67 -1.73
N TYR A 6 21.16 10.89 -2.99
CA TYR A 6 20.50 11.82 -3.88
C TYR A 6 19.03 11.44 -4.10
N ILE A 7 18.74 10.18 -4.45
CA ILE A 7 17.36 9.70 -4.66
C ILE A 7 16.54 9.77 -3.36
N LYS A 8 17.13 9.46 -2.19
CA LYS A 8 16.48 9.65 -0.89
C LYS A 8 16.04 11.11 -0.73
N ASN A 9 16.93 12.06 -1.00
CA ASN A 9 16.60 13.49 -0.91
C ASN A 9 15.49 13.87 -1.89
N LEU A 10 15.50 13.37 -3.13
CA LEU A 10 14.41 13.64 -4.08
C LEU A 10 13.06 13.20 -3.54
N ILE A 11 12.99 12.01 -2.92
CA ILE A 11 11.74 11.48 -2.33
C ILE A 11 11.33 12.29 -1.10
N MET A 12 12.26 12.54 -0.18
CA MET A 12 11.98 13.27 1.08
C MET A 12 11.53 14.72 0.81
N PHE A 13 12.10 15.38 -0.19
CA PHE A 13 11.72 16.74 -0.60
C PHE A 13 10.66 16.76 -1.70
N LYS A 14 10.00 15.64 -1.97
CA LYS A 14 8.89 15.50 -2.94
C LYS A 14 9.21 16.01 -4.36
N ARG A 15 10.47 15.89 -4.79
CA ARG A 15 10.97 16.34 -6.11
C ARG A 15 10.67 15.30 -7.19
N ALA A 16 9.40 15.12 -7.51
CA ALA A 16 8.95 14.10 -8.45
C ALA A 16 9.48 14.30 -9.88
N LYS A 17 9.63 15.55 -10.35
CA LYS A 17 10.17 15.84 -11.68
C LYS A 17 11.60 15.31 -11.86
N ASP A 18 12.49 15.66 -10.94
CA ASP A 18 13.88 15.17 -10.93
C ASP A 18 13.93 13.64 -10.80
N LEU A 19 13.01 13.06 -10.02
CA LEU A 19 12.94 11.60 -9.88
C LEU A 19 12.58 10.93 -11.21
N VAL A 20 11.64 11.50 -11.97
CA VAL A 20 11.30 11.03 -13.33
C VAL A 20 12.49 11.12 -14.26
N GLU A 21 13.29 12.19 -14.21
CA GLU A 21 14.51 12.32 -15.00
C GLU A 21 15.51 11.19 -14.67
N VAL A 22 15.66 10.85 -13.38
CA VAL A 22 16.50 9.72 -12.95
C VAL A 22 15.95 8.38 -13.48
N LEU A 23 14.64 8.14 -13.39
CA LEU A 23 14.03 6.91 -13.89
C LEU A 23 14.20 6.77 -15.41
N ASN A 24 14.00 7.85 -16.16
CA ASN A 24 14.20 7.89 -17.61
C ASN A 24 15.66 7.68 -18.04
N SER A 25 16.63 7.88 -17.14
CA SER A 25 18.04 7.56 -17.39
C SER A 25 18.36 6.06 -17.37
N GLY A 26 17.35 5.20 -17.12
CA GLY A 26 17.49 3.74 -17.06
C GLY A 26 17.86 3.22 -15.67
N TRP A 27 17.69 4.02 -14.63
CA TRP A 27 17.88 3.55 -13.26
C TRP A 27 16.73 2.65 -12.81
N ASP A 28 17.06 1.47 -12.27
CA ASP A 28 16.07 0.49 -11.81
C ASP A 28 15.43 0.91 -10.47
N PRO A 29 14.11 1.20 -10.42
CA PRO A 29 13.42 1.57 -9.18
C PRO A 29 13.29 0.42 -8.17
N ASN A 30 13.55 -0.83 -8.58
CA ASN A 30 13.58 -2.00 -7.71
C ASN A 30 14.96 -2.28 -7.13
N SER A 31 15.98 -1.53 -7.56
CA SER A 31 17.33 -1.69 -7.03
C SER A 31 17.36 -1.57 -5.50
N GLU A 32 18.30 -2.29 -4.88
CA GLU A 32 18.43 -2.33 -3.42
C GLU A 32 17.12 -2.75 -2.71
N GLY A 33 16.37 -3.69 -3.30
CA GLY A 33 15.16 -4.27 -2.70
C GLY A 33 13.96 -3.33 -2.68
N GLY A 34 13.86 -2.41 -3.65
CA GLY A 34 12.71 -1.52 -3.79
C GLY A 34 12.51 -0.59 -2.58
N TRP A 35 13.58 -0.14 -1.93
CA TRP A 35 13.48 0.89 -0.90
C TRP A 35 12.85 2.23 -1.36
N PRO A 36 12.97 2.68 -2.63
CA PRO A 36 12.46 3.98 -3.05
C PRO A 36 10.94 4.08 -2.89
N ILE A 37 10.20 3.06 -3.35
CA ILE A 37 8.75 3.03 -3.29
C ILE A 37 8.24 2.95 -1.86
N ARG A 38 8.91 2.14 -1.01
CA ARG A 38 8.61 2.03 0.42
C ARG A 38 8.92 3.31 1.18
N LEU A 39 10.00 4.02 0.83
CA LEU A 39 10.33 5.31 1.41
C LEU A 39 9.26 6.35 1.05
N ALA A 40 8.88 6.43 -0.23
CA ALA A 40 7.83 7.34 -0.68
C ALA A 40 6.49 7.06 0.01
N ALA A 41 6.12 5.78 0.17
CA ALA A 41 4.93 5.37 0.90
C ALA A 41 4.98 5.79 2.38
N ARG A 42 6.12 5.60 3.07
CA ARG A 42 6.32 6.02 4.46
C ARG A 42 6.14 7.53 4.66
N TYR A 43 6.50 8.34 3.67
CA TYR A 43 6.31 9.81 3.69
C TYR A 43 4.94 10.27 3.17
N GLY A 44 4.04 9.34 2.86
CA GLY A 44 2.71 9.69 2.35
C GLY A 44 2.72 10.27 0.93
N CYS A 45 3.82 10.12 0.19
CA CYS A 45 4.00 10.73 -1.13
C CYS A 45 3.31 9.92 -2.22
N CYS A 46 1.97 9.86 -2.21
CA CYS A 46 1.17 9.05 -3.15
C CYS A 46 1.56 9.26 -4.62
N TYR A 47 1.80 10.50 -5.05
CA TYR A 47 2.21 10.81 -6.43
C TYR A 47 3.58 10.22 -6.79
N ILE A 48 4.53 10.20 -5.85
CA ILE A 48 5.85 9.59 -6.08
C ILE A 48 5.73 8.07 -6.12
N VAL A 49 4.90 7.48 -5.25
CA VAL A 49 4.63 6.03 -5.28
C VAL A 49 4.01 5.65 -6.63
N GLU A 50 3.01 6.39 -7.09
CA GLU A 50 2.38 6.18 -8.40
C GLU A 50 3.40 6.30 -9.54
N THR A 51 4.22 7.36 -9.53
CA THR A 51 5.29 7.58 -10.51
C THR A 51 6.25 6.40 -10.56
N LEU A 52 6.68 5.88 -9.39
CA LEU A 52 7.58 4.74 -9.30
C LEU A 52 6.93 3.47 -9.88
N ILE A 53 5.65 3.21 -9.56
CA ILE A 53 4.90 2.05 -10.11
C ILE A 53 4.79 2.16 -11.63
N GLN A 54 4.48 3.35 -12.16
CA GLN A 54 4.41 3.60 -13.61
C GLN A 54 5.74 3.32 -14.32
N HIS A 55 6.87 3.46 -13.62
CA HIS A 55 8.20 3.13 -14.13
C HIS A 55 8.68 1.72 -13.74
N GLY A 56 7.76 0.82 -13.35
CA GLY A 56 8.06 -0.59 -13.11
C GLY A 56 8.52 -0.93 -11.69
N ALA A 57 8.37 -0.02 -10.72
CA ALA A 57 8.59 -0.36 -9.32
C ALA A 57 7.56 -1.41 -8.85
N ASN A 58 8.04 -2.45 -8.16
CA ASN A 58 7.24 -3.52 -7.61
C ASN A 58 6.75 -3.14 -6.19
N PRO A 59 5.44 -2.87 -5.98
CA PRO A 59 4.91 -2.48 -4.68
C PRO A 59 4.89 -3.62 -3.66
N HIS A 60 5.09 -4.87 -4.09
CA HIS A 60 5.04 -6.07 -3.25
C HIS A 60 6.37 -6.38 -2.55
N LEU A 61 7.44 -5.66 -2.88
CA LEU A 61 8.70 -5.78 -2.15
C LEU A 61 8.52 -5.27 -0.71
N VAL A 62 9.05 -6.03 0.25
CA VAL A 62 8.98 -5.72 1.68
C VAL A 62 10.30 -5.16 2.20
N SER A 63 10.24 -4.39 3.30
CA SER A 63 11.43 -3.93 4.01
C SER A 63 12.16 -5.07 4.71
N GLU A 64 13.34 -4.77 5.26
CA GLU A 64 14.09 -5.67 6.15
C GLU A 64 13.26 -6.10 7.38
N SER A 65 12.32 -5.25 7.82
CA SER A 65 11.37 -5.55 8.90
C SER A 65 10.09 -6.25 8.41
N GLY A 66 10.02 -6.65 7.14
CA GLY A 66 8.85 -7.29 6.53
C GLY A 66 7.69 -6.34 6.18
N ALA A 67 7.87 -5.03 6.30
CA ALA A 67 6.79 -4.07 6.02
C ALA A 67 6.62 -3.84 4.51
N SER A 68 5.41 -4.03 4.00
CA SER A 68 5.03 -3.77 2.62
C SER A 68 4.86 -2.27 2.33
N THR A 69 4.81 -1.92 1.04
CA THR A 69 4.49 -0.55 0.58
C THR A 69 3.15 -0.07 1.12
N LEU A 70 2.11 -0.93 1.10
CA LEU A 70 0.79 -0.58 1.62
C LEU A 70 0.82 -0.29 3.13
N GLN A 71 1.46 -1.15 3.92
CA GLN A 71 1.56 -0.93 5.38
C GLN A 71 2.26 0.39 5.71
N LEU A 72 3.30 0.76 4.96
CA LEU A 72 4.01 2.04 5.14
C LEU A 72 3.15 3.23 4.71
N ALA A 73 2.37 3.11 3.63
CA ALA A 73 1.41 4.13 3.20
C ALA A 73 0.31 4.34 4.25
N VAL A 74 -0.21 3.26 4.83
CA VAL A 74 -1.22 3.33 5.91
C VAL A 74 -0.61 3.97 7.15
N PHE A 75 0.58 3.53 7.57
CA PHE A 75 1.29 4.08 8.72
C PHE A 75 1.53 5.59 8.60
N SER A 76 1.77 6.09 7.38
CA SER A 76 1.95 7.53 7.17
C SER A 76 0.71 8.35 7.55
N GLY A 77 -0.50 7.77 7.46
CA GLY A 77 -1.77 8.46 7.72
C GLY A 77 -2.15 9.52 6.67
N GLU A 78 -1.31 9.74 5.66
CA GLU A 78 -1.47 10.85 4.72
C GLU A 78 -2.38 10.50 3.53
N HIS A 79 -3.26 11.44 3.18
CA HIS A 79 -4.03 11.43 1.93
C HIS A 79 -5.03 10.26 1.74
N TRP A 80 -5.48 9.65 2.83
CA TRP A 80 -6.51 8.60 2.82
C TRP A 80 -7.95 9.11 2.75
N GLU A 81 -8.19 10.40 2.97
CA GLU A 81 -9.52 11.04 2.84
C GLU A 81 -10.03 11.11 1.39
N HIS A 82 -9.16 10.80 0.43
CA HIS A 82 -9.47 10.80 -0.99
C HIS A 82 -8.98 9.49 -1.62
N ASP A 83 -9.43 9.22 -2.83
CA ASP A 83 -9.08 8.04 -3.63
C ASP A 83 -7.63 8.02 -4.13
N ARG A 84 -6.72 8.81 -3.53
CA ARG A 84 -5.33 8.95 -3.98
C ARG A 84 -4.54 7.65 -3.88
N TRP A 85 -4.87 6.77 -2.95
CA TRP A 85 -4.21 5.46 -2.81
C TRP A 85 -4.90 4.33 -3.59
N ALA A 86 -5.94 4.63 -4.38
CA ALA A 86 -6.69 3.62 -5.12
C ALA A 86 -5.81 2.79 -6.06
N PHE A 87 -4.81 3.40 -6.69
CA PHE A 87 -3.85 2.70 -7.56
C PHE A 87 -3.02 1.67 -6.79
N LEU A 88 -2.66 1.95 -5.52
CA LEU A 88 -1.88 1.02 -4.71
C LEU A 88 -2.77 -0.12 -4.21
N LEU A 89 -3.98 0.22 -3.77
CA LEU A 89 -4.97 -0.77 -3.35
C LEU A 89 -5.30 -1.74 -4.48
N SER A 90 -5.46 -1.26 -5.72
CA SER A 90 -5.79 -2.12 -6.86
C SER A 90 -4.71 -3.16 -7.17
N CYS A 91 -3.43 -2.86 -6.86
CA CYS A 91 -2.34 -3.82 -6.96
C CYS A 91 -2.37 -4.90 -5.87
N CYS A 92 -2.96 -4.64 -4.71
CA CYS A 92 -2.86 -5.53 -3.55
C CYS A 92 -3.78 -6.76 -3.63
N ASP A 93 -3.28 -7.90 -3.14
CA ASP A 93 -4.08 -9.10 -2.87
C ASP A 93 -4.79 -9.03 -1.50
N SER A 94 -5.63 -10.02 -1.19
CA SER A 94 -6.42 -10.06 0.05
C SER A 94 -5.56 -10.10 1.31
N SER A 95 -4.39 -10.74 1.28
CA SER A 95 -3.48 -10.83 2.43
C SER A 95 -2.82 -9.49 2.71
N GLN A 96 -2.35 -8.81 1.67
CA GLN A 96 -1.74 -7.49 1.76
C GLN A 96 -2.76 -6.45 2.26
N LEU A 97 -4.01 -6.53 1.80
CA LEU A 97 -5.08 -5.67 2.30
C LEU A 97 -5.37 -5.92 3.78
N ALA A 98 -5.39 -7.18 4.22
CA ALA A 98 -5.59 -7.53 5.63
C ALA A 98 -4.44 -7.01 6.52
N ASP A 99 -3.20 -7.16 6.07
CA ASP A 99 -2.02 -6.63 6.76
C ASP A 99 -2.04 -5.09 6.85
N GLY A 100 -2.48 -4.42 5.78
CA GLY A 100 -2.71 -2.97 5.78
C GLY A 100 -3.82 -2.55 6.75
N ALA A 101 -4.93 -3.28 6.78
CA ALA A 101 -6.03 -3.03 7.70
C ALA A 101 -5.61 -3.20 9.17
N ALA A 102 -4.78 -4.20 9.48
CA ALA A 102 -4.23 -4.39 10.81
C ALA A 102 -3.42 -3.16 11.28
N VAL A 103 -2.58 -2.59 10.41
CA VAL A 103 -1.85 -1.34 10.69
C VAL A 103 -2.83 -0.18 10.91
N ALA A 104 -3.85 -0.05 10.08
CA ALA A 104 -4.84 1.02 10.21
C ALA A 104 -5.58 0.95 11.57
N ILE A 105 -5.91 -0.26 12.04
CA ILE A 105 -6.54 -0.47 13.35
C ILE A 105 -5.57 -0.12 14.49
N ILE A 106 -4.34 -0.63 14.45
CA ILE A 106 -3.33 -0.43 15.51
C ILE A 106 -3.01 1.06 15.71
N PHE A 107 -2.91 1.82 14.61
CA PHE A 107 -2.56 3.24 14.65
C PHE A 107 -3.78 4.18 14.58
N ASN A 108 -5.01 3.63 14.62
CA ASN A 108 -6.25 4.39 14.55
C ASN A 108 -6.37 5.29 13.31
N ILE A 109 -5.92 4.81 12.15
CA ILE A 109 -6.00 5.49 10.85
C ILE A 109 -7.33 5.14 10.17
N THR A 110 -8.43 5.70 10.70
CA THR A 110 -9.80 5.34 10.29
C THR A 110 -10.05 5.55 8.79
N ALA A 111 -9.54 6.63 8.21
CA ALA A 111 -9.70 6.90 6.78
C ALA A 111 -9.06 5.79 5.94
N ALA A 112 -7.85 5.34 6.29
CA ALA A 112 -7.19 4.24 5.57
C ALA A 112 -7.95 2.92 5.72
N LEU A 113 -8.43 2.63 6.93
CA LEU A 113 -9.21 1.42 7.21
C LEU A 113 -10.47 1.38 6.34
N ILE A 114 -11.24 2.48 6.29
CA ILE A 114 -12.45 2.59 5.46
C ILE A 114 -12.09 2.30 4.00
N ARG A 115 -11.06 2.96 3.45
CA ARG A 115 -10.64 2.76 2.05
C ARG A 115 -10.22 1.32 1.74
N ILE A 116 -9.56 0.64 2.66
CA ILE A 116 -9.17 -0.76 2.50
C ILE A 116 -10.41 -1.67 2.51
N LEU A 117 -11.37 -1.43 3.42
CA LEU A 117 -12.60 -2.20 3.51
C LEU A 117 -13.52 -1.98 2.29
N GLU A 118 -13.57 -0.76 1.76
CA GLU A 118 -14.32 -0.42 0.54
C GLU A 118 -13.85 -1.21 -0.69
N THR A 119 -12.62 -1.76 -0.67
CA THR A 119 -12.16 -2.65 -1.76
C THR A 119 -12.96 -3.95 -1.85
N GLY A 120 -13.65 -4.37 -0.79
CA GLY A 120 -14.38 -5.65 -0.71
C GLY A 120 -13.51 -6.91 -0.82
N ARG A 121 -12.17 -6.76 -0.91
CA ARG A 121 -11.20 -7.85 -1.10
C ARG A 121 -10.43 -8.18 0.19
N CYS A 122 -10.54 -7.33 1.19
CA CYS A 122 -10.00 -7.59 2.51
C CYS A 122 -10.92 -8.58 3.23
N ASN A 123 -10.52 -9.86 3.30
CA ASN A 123 -11.16 -10.82 4.22
C ASN A 123 -10.76 -10.47 5.66
N ALA A 124 -11.26 -9.34 6.16
CA ALA A 124 -11.32 -9.04 7.58
C ALA A 124 -12.43 -9.87 8.22
N HIS A 125 -12.47 -11.18 7.93
CA HIS A 125 -13.31 -12.12 8.65
C HIS A 125 -12.68 -12.27 10.03
N ILE A 126 -12.88 -11.26 10.86
CA ILE A 126 -13.04 -11.45 12.29
C ILE A 126 -14.03 -12.61 12.38
N PRO A 127 -13.74 -13.70 13.10
CA PRO A 127 -14.78 -14.65 13.44
C PRO A 127 -15.88 -13.84 14.12
N THR A 128 -16.97 -13.56 13.40
CA THR A 128 -18.15 -12.87 13.90
C THR A 128 -18.94 -13.84 14.78
N THR A 129 -18.29 -14.35 15.82
CA THR A 129 -18.94 -14.99 16.96
C THR A 129 -19.70 -13.95 17.82
N LEU A 130 -19.75 -12.69 17.38
CA LEU A 130 -20.44 -11.56 18.02
C LEU A 130 -21.59 -10.95 17.21
N THR A 131 -21.91 -11.48 16.01
CA THR A 131 -23.21 -11.24 15.38
C THR A 131 -23.97 -12.54 15.35
N GLY A 132 -24.82 -12.74 16.35
CA GLY A 132 -25.76 -13.85 16.36
C GLY A 132 -26.63 -13.83 15.10
N ASN A 133 -26.74 -15.01 14.49
CA ASN A 133 -27.72 -15.40 13.49
C ASN A 133 -27.67 -14.70 12.12
N GLU A 134 -26.96 -15.32 11.18
CA GLU A 134 -27.57 -15.55 9.86
C GLU A 134 -27.64 -17.06 9.59
N LYS A 135 -28.88 -17.55 9.61
CA LYS A 135 -29.24 -18.89 9.17
C LYS A 135 -28.83 -19.02 7.69
N ARG A 136 -27.83 -19.85 7.39
CA ARG A 136 -27.71 -20.43 6.05
C ARG A 136 -28.94 -21.32 5.83
N SER A 137 -29.93 -20.81 5.11
CA SER A 137 -30.96 -21.65 4.51
C SER A 137 -30.28 -22.54 3.46
N ASN A 138 -30.10 -23.80 3.83
CA ASN A 138 -29.83 -24.87 2.89
C ASN A 138 -31.02 -24.97 1.92
N SER A 139 -30.82 -24.56 0.67
CA SER A 139 -31.60 -25.13 -0.44
C SER A 139 -30.71 -26.13 -1.16
N SER A 140 -30.88 -27.38 -0.75
CA SER A 140 -30.41 -28.57 -1.43
C SER A 140 -30.91 -28.58 -2.87
N THR A 141 -30.00 -28.48 -3.84
CA THR A 141 -30.17 -29.11 -5.13
C THR A 141 -29.22 -30.29 -5.16
N ASN A 142 -29.75 -31.51 -4.98
CA ASN A 142 -29.29 -32.70 -5.68
C ASN A 142 -30.18 -33.92 -5.36
N ALA A 143 -30.44 -34.67 -6.44
CA ALA A 143 -31.25 -35.88 -6.61
C ALA A 143 -32.74 -35.67 -6.85
#